data_AF-A0A6J5B0Y1-F1
#
_entry.id   AF-A0A6J5B0Y1-F1
#
_cell.length_a   1.000
_cell.length_b   1.000
_cell.length_c   1.000
_cell.angle_alpha   90.00
_cell.angle_beta   90.00
_cell.angle_gamma   90.00
#
_symmetry.space_group_name_H-M   'P 1'
#
loop_
_entity.id
_entity.type
_entity.pdbx_description
1 polymer ?
#
loop_
_entity_poly.entity_id
_entity_poly.type
_entity_poly.pdbx_seq_one_letter_code
_entity_poly.pdbx_strand_id
1 'polypeptide(L)'
;MTNERAKRFPLGLEDLVREPRRPEGRPGEVRAAALAASAALNGRQQPAKNPQAGAASPASSGSAGKLQPKQGRAPTPLAAKPSVATPPKPLAAPAAKTSARPVAQSTSARPSAGARTAAAGPSPARTAGRNAAPSAPPAKPAATRPNERSTGPNVALNGAMALTSERVRERMVERLRANGVTDQRVLSAMSVVPRHMFVDPGLAVQAYEDAALPIGHHQTISKPSVVARMIELAAAGRALNNVLEIGTGCGYQAAVLSQVAREVYSIERIKPLSERAKTNLRPLRIPNIRLHYGDGRLGLPSAAPFDAILIAAAGLDVPQALLEQLAIGGRLIAPVGSQEGHSQVLTLVERVGPAQWRESQLDRVFFVPLKSGVI
;
A
#
# COMPACT_ATOMS: atom_id res chain seq x y z
N MET A 1 -5.23 -30.58 4.90
CA MET A 1 -6.01 -29.49 4.26
C MET A 1 -6.90 -30.12 3.20
N THR A 2 -8.12 -29.63 2.97
CA THR A 2 -9.10 -30.29 2.09
C THR A 2 -8.92 -29.93 0.61
N ASN A 3 -9.23 -30.88 -0.26
CA ASN A 3 -8.96 -30.88 -1.71
C ASN A 3 -9.79 -29.86 -2.53
N GLU A 4 -10.54 -28.99 -1.86
CA GLU A 4 -11.51 -28.08 -2.46
C GLU A 4 -10.96 -26.65 -2.62
N ARG A 5 -10.06 -26.21 -1.72
CA ARG A 5 -9.31 -24.93 -1.79
C ARG A 5 -8.69 -24.74 -3.19
N ALA A 6 -8.01 -25.78 -3.67
CA ALA A 6 -7.29 -25.79 -4.95
C ALA A 6 -8.20 -25.66 -6.20
N LYS A 7 -9.51 -25.91 -6.11
CA LYS A 7 -10.41 -25.86 -7.28
C LYS A 7 -10.88 -24.45 -7.66
N ARG A 8 -10.72 -23.46 -6.77
CA ARG A 8 -11.13 -22.06 -7.01
C ARG A 8 -10.04 -21.04 -6.72
N PHE A 9 -9.13 -21.36 -5.80
CA PHE A 9 -7.94 -20.58 -5.47
C PHE A 9 -6.71 -21.50 -5.59
N PRO A 10 -6.15 -21.68 -6.80
CA PRO A 10 -5.32 -22.84 -7.14
C PRO A 10 -3.89 -22.81 -6.60
N LEU A 11 -3.51 -21.78 -5.82
CA LEU A 11 -2.13 -21.51 -5.43
C LEU A 11 -2.04 -21.22 -3.93
N GLY A 12 -1.10 -21.88 -3.24
CA GLY A 12 -0.75 -21.53 -1.88
C GLY A 12 -0.07 -20.16 -1.81
N LEU A 13 -0.17 -19.48 -0.66
CA LEU A 13 0.73 -18.37 -0.35
C LEU A 13 2.18 -18.88 -0.22
N GLU A 14 2.29 -20.15 0.18
CA GLU A 14 3.48 -20.97 0.31
C GLU A 14 4.23 -21.25 -1.00
N ASP A 15 3.57 -21.23 -2.17
CA ASP A 15 4.13 -21.71 -3.45
C ASP A 15 4.75 -20.62 -4.35
N LEU A 16 4.55 -19.33 -4.05
CA LEU A 16 4.85 -18.22 -4.97
C LEU A 16 5.74 -17.14 -4.36
N VAL A 17 7.04 -17.44 -4.28
CA VAL A 17 8.10 -16.45 -4.02
C VAL A 17 8.83 -16.16 -5.33
N ARG A 18 8.73 -14.92 -5.83
CA ARG A 18 9.64 -14.40 -6.87
C ARG A 18 10.79 -13.62 -6.22
N GLU A 19 11.95 -13.61 -6.87
CA GLU A 19 13.07 -12.76 -6.44
C GLU A 19 12.69 -11.27 -6.45
N PRO A 20 13.25 -10.46 -5.53
CA PRO A 20 12.98 -9.03 -5.50
C PRO A 20 13.44 -8.35 -6.80
N ARG A 21 12.57 -7.51 -7.37
CA ARG A 21 12.90 -6.66 -8.53
C ARG A 21 14.18 -5.89 -8.24
N ARG A 22 15.21 -6.07 -9.08
CA ARG A 22 16.37 -5.16 -9.13
C ARG A 22 15.87 -3.79 -9.60
N PRO A 23 16.39 -2.67 -9.07
CA PRO A 23 16.06 -1.36 -9.59
C PRO A 23 16.58 -1.24 -11.04
N GLU A 24 15.66 -1.03 -11.99
CA GLU A 24 16.03 -0.71 -13.36
C GLU A 24 16.59 0.72 -13.40
N GLY A 25 17.92 0.83 -13.37
CA GLY A 25 18.63 2.09 -13.55
C GLY A 25 18.25 2.73 -14.89
N ARG A 26 18.27 4.07 -14.95
CA ARG A 26 17.76 4.80 -16.12
C ARG A 26 18.59 4.42 -17.36
N PRO A 27 18.00 4.33 -18.58
CA PRO A 27 18.72 3.86 -19.78
C PRO A 27 20.03 4.58 -20.13
N GLY A 28 20.25 5.81 -19.63
CA GLY A 28 21.53 6.52 -19.75
C GLY A 28 22.63 6.02 -18.81
N GLU A 29 22.30 5.58 -17.59
CA GLU A 29 23.27 5.20 -16.54
C GLU A 29 23.97 3.89 -16.89
N VAL A 30 23.20 2.90 -17.38
CA VAL A 30 23.74 1.61 -17.85
C VAL A 30 24.72 1.79 -19.01
N ARG A 31 24.41 2.73 -19.91
CA ARG A 31 25.25 3.04 -21.09
C ARG A 31 26.53 3.79 -20.70
N ALA A 32 26.46 4.70 -19.72
CA ALA A 32 27.62 5.38 -19.16
C ALA A 32 28.57 4.40 -18.45
N ALA A 33 28.04 3.47 -17.65
CA ALA A 33 28.83 2.44 -16.97
C ALA A 33 29.55 1.51 -17.96
N ALA A 34 28.86 1.06 -19.02
CA ALA A 34 29.46 0.22 -20.07
C ALA A 34 30.58 0.94 -20.84
N LEU A 35 30.39 2.22 -21.18
CA LEU A 35 31.42 3.01 -21.86
C LEU A 35 32.65 3.26 -20.98
N ALA A 36 32.46 3.54 -19.68
CA ALA A 36 33.55 3.68 -18.73
C ALA A 36 34.37 2.37 -18.56
N ALA A 37 33.70 1.22 -18.54
CA ALA A 37 34.36 -0.09 -18.47
C ALA A 37 35.22 -0.38 -19.72
N SER A 38 34.71 -0.12 -20.93
CA SER A 38 35.48 -0.30 -22.16
C SER A 38 36.67 0.68 -22.27
N ALA A 39 36.52 1.92 -21.82
CA ALA A 39 37.62 2.89 -21.80
C ALA A 39 38.78 2.45 -20.89
N ALA A 40 38.47 1.84 -19.73
CA ALA A 40 39.47 1.32 -18.81
C ALA A 40 40.26 0.11 -19.36
N LEU A 41 39.67 -0.68 -20.27
CA LEU A 41 40.31 -1.84 -20.89
C LEU A 41 41.26 -1.44 -22.04
N ASN A 42 40.85 -0.52 -22.91
CA ASN A 42 41.67 -0.10 -24.05
C ASN A 42 42.89 0.78 -23.67
N GLY A 43 42.94 1.32 -22.45
CA GLY A 43 44.07 2.13 -21.96
C GLY A 43 45.37 1.36 -21.68
N ARG A 44 45.43 0.04 -21.91
CA ARG A 44 46.59 -0.83 -21.58
C ARG A 44 47.14 -1.62 -22.77
N GLN A 45 47.37 -0.95 -23.91
CA GLN A 45 48.16 -1.51 -25.00
C GLN A 45 48.87 -0.41 -25.83
N GLN A 46 50.19 -0.30 -25.64
CA GLN A 46 51.11 0.34 -26.59
C GLN A 46 52.26 -0.64 -26.86
N PRO A 47 52.57 -0.97 -28.13
CA PRO A 47 53.65 -1.91 -28.44
C PRO A 47 55.03 -1.24 -28.42
N ALA A 48 56.01 -1.90 -27.83
CA ALA A 48 57.42 -1.53 -27.97
C ALA A 48 57.94 -1.86 -29.39
N LYS A 49 58.89 -1.06 -29.89
CA LYS A 49 59.55 -1.29 -31.18
C LYS A 49 60.51 -2.48 -31.10
N ASN A 50 60.64 -3.23 -32.20
CA ASN A 50 61.60 -4.32 -32.33
C ASN A 50 62.42 -4.15 -33.64
N PRO A 51 63.76 -4.26 -33.63
CA PRO A 51 64.58 -4.15 -34.83
C PRO A 51 64.80 -5.51 -35.55
N GLN A 52 64.93 -5.40 -36.88
CA GLN A 52 65.44 -6.32 -37.90
C GLN A 52 66.24 -7.57 -37.44
N ALA A 53 66.00 -8.73 -38.07
CA ALA A 53 66.84 -9.25 -39.18
C ALA A 53 66.48 -10.71 -39.59
N GLY A 54 66.96 -11.14 -40.76
CA GLY A 54 67.04 -12.56 -41.16
C GLY A 54 65.90 -13.06 -42.07
N ALA A 55 66.27 -13.72 -43.17
CA ALA A 55 65.34 -14.31 -44.13
C ALA A 55 65.76 -15.74 -44.49
N ALA A 56 64.79 -16.64 -44.71
CA ALA A 56 64.85 -17.74 -45.68
C ALA A 56 63.52 -18.53 -45.73
N SER A 57 63.16 -18.95 -46.94
CA SER A 57 62.21 -20.03 -47.26
C SER A 57 63.01 -21.14 -48.00
N PRO A 58 62.46 -22.30 -48.42
CA PRO A 58 61.06 -22.76 -48.34
C PRO A 58 60.85 -24.27 -47.98
N ALA A 59 59.57 -24.67 -48.05
CA ALA A 59 59.07 -25.94 -48.60
C ALA A 59 59.09 -27.28 -47.82
N SER A 60 57.90 -27.91 -47.89
CA SER A 60 57.65 -29.34 -48.23
C SER A 60 57.21 -30.32 -47.13
N SER A 61 56.16 -31.07 -47.50
CA SER A 61 55.76 -32.43 -47.09
C SER A 61 55.71 -32.85 -45.61
N GLY A 62 54.55 -33.41 -45.23
CA GLY A 62 54.49 -34.87 -45.12
C GLY A 62 54.06 -35.49 -43.79
N SER A 63 52.89 -36.16 -43.84
CA SER A 63 52.48 -37.30 -43.01
C SER A 63 52.39 -37.17 -41.47
N ALA A 64 51.20 -37.54 -40.99
CA ALA A 64 50.88 -37.85 -39.61
C ALA A 64 51.80 -38.89 -38.94
N GLY A 65 51.96 -38.78 -37.61
CA GLY A 65 52.60 -39.78 -36.75
C GLY A 65 52.37 -39.49 -35.25
N LYS A 66 51.51 -40.27 -34.58
CA LYS A 66 51.30 -40.22 -33.12
C LYS A 66 52.61 -40.47 -32.37
N LEU A 67 52.88 -39.74 -31.28
CA LEU A 67 52.91 -40.29 -29.89
C LEU A 67 53.27 -39.22 -28.82
N GLN A 68 52.99 -39.57 -27.56
CA GLN A 68 53.41 -38.90 -26.31
C GLN A 68 54.85 -39.39 -25.93
N PRO A 69 55.55 -39.00 -24.81
CA PRO A 69 55.02 -38.40 -23.55
C PRO A 69 56.00 -37.50 -22.74
N LYS A 70 55.67 -37.30 -21.44
CA LYS A 70 56.53 -36.95 -20.28
C LYS A 70 57.07 -35.50 -20.20
N GLN A 71 56.59 -34.72 -19.22
CA GLN A 71 57.15 -34.53 -17.86
C GLN A 71 58.37 -33.58 -17.80
N GLY A 72 58.13 -32.35 -17.30
CA GLY A 72 59.12 -31.36 -16.86
C GLY A 72 58.66 -30.71 -15.55
N ARG A 73 59.57 -30.26 -14.69
CA ARG A 73 59.31 -30.11 -13.24
C ARG A 73 59.74 -28.75 -12.67
N ALA A 74 58.78 -28.02 -12.09
CA ALA A 74 58.97 -26.87 -11.16
C ALA A 74 59.65 -25.61 -11.79
N PRO A 75 59.74 -24.45 -11.09
CA PRO A 75 59.30 -24.16 -9.72
C PRO A 75 58.42 -22.90 -9.51
N THR A 76 57.96 -22.77 -8.26
CA THR A 76 57.54 -21.57 -7.51
C THR A 76 58.64 -20.46 -7.49
N PRO A 77 58.38 -19.17 -7.09
CA PRO A 77 57.68 -18.83 -5.84
C PRO A 77 56.92 -17.47 -5.69
N LEU A 78 56.26 -17.39 -4.52
CA LEU A 78 55.88 -16.22 -3.71
C LEU A 78 54.93 -15.14 -4.25
N ALA A 79 54.02 -14.72 -3.36
CA ALA A 79 53.09 -13.62 -3.55
C ALA A 79 53.44 -12.42 -2.66
N ALA A 80 53.14 -11.21 -3.13
CA ALA A 80 53.25 -9.97 -2.35
C ALA A 80 51.87 -9.33 -2.16
N LYS A 81 51.61 -8.76 -0.98
CA LYS A 81 50.40 -8.00 -0.66
C LYS A 81 50.68 -6.50 -0.62
N PRO A 82 49.77 -5.69 -1.15
CA PRO A 82 49.38 -4.42 -0.52
C PRO A 82 47.90 -4.50 -0.09
N SER A 83 47.33 -3.60 0.71
CA SER A 83 47.74 -2.67 1.78
C SER A 83 46.49 -1.79 1.99
N VAL A 84 46.28 -1.22 3.18
CA VAL A 84 44.99 -0.61 3.55
C VAL A 84 44.95 0.90 3.28
N ALA A 85 43.80 1.42 2.86
CA ALA A 85 43.54 2.85 2.68
C ALA A 85 42.36 3.33 3.56
N THR A 86 42.47 4.54 4.11
CA THR A 86 41.58 5.12 5.13
C THR A 86 40.68 6.21 4.54
N PRO A 87 39.38 6.31 4.91
CA PRO A 87 38.48 7.36 4.41
C PRO A 87 38.59 8.69 5.19
N PRO A 88 38.40 9.86 4.53
CA PRO A 88 38.39 11.17 5.18
C PRO A 88 37.01 11.58 5.74
N LYS A 89 37.01 12.57 6.66
CA LYS A 89 35.82 13.21 7.25
C LYS A 89 35.32 14.43 6.42
N PRO A 90 34.05 14.85 6.56
CA PRO A 90 33.49 16.01 5.85
C PRO A 90 33.79 17.35 6.55
N LEU A 91 33.72 18.46 5.79
CA LEU A 91 33.73 19.84 6.29
C LEU A 91 32.30 20.44 6.36
N ALA A 92 32.18 21.55 7.09
CA ALA A 92 30.92 22.20 7.44
C ALA A 92 30.54 23.40 6.53
N ALA A 93 29.31 23.91 6.73
CA ALA A 93 28.72 25.01 5.96
C ALA A 93 28.99 26.42 6.53
N PRO A 94 28.86 27.48 5.72
CA PRO A 94 28.66 28.87 6.17
C PRO A 94 27.17 29.27 6.15
N ALA A 95 26.82 30.36 6.83
CA ALA A 95 25.43 30.84 6.96
C ALA A 95 25.26 32.33 6.60
N ALA A 96 24.02 32.66 6.19
CA ALA A 96 23.32 33.96 6.24
C ALA A 96 24.04 35.29 5.87
N LYS A 97 23.40 36.05 4.95
CA LYS A 97 23.41 37.52 4.95
C LYS A 97 22.01 38.07 4.66
N THR A 98 21.74 39.27 5.16
CA THR A 98 20.43 39.95 5.13
C THR A 98 20.45 41.21 4.26
N SER A 99 19.29 41.63 3.77
CA SER A 99 19.02 42.97 3.20
C SER A 99 17.56 43.37 3.45
N ALA A 100 17.19 44.66 3.25
CA ALA A 100 16.06 45.29 3.93
C ALA A 100 15.04 46.05 3.03
N ARG A 101 13.99 46.58 3.69
CA ARG A 101 12.80 47.32 3.23
C ARG A 101 13.09 48.69 2.55
N PRO A 102 12.16 49.25 1.75
CA PRO A 102 11.01 50.09 2.19
C PRO A 102 9.63 49.59 1.64
N VAL A 103 8.40 49.99 2.00
CA VAL A 103 7.71 51.01 2.85
C VAL A 103 6.83 52.03 2.07
N ALA A 104 5.50 51.84 2.15
CA ALA A 104 4.36 52.80 2.03
C ALA A 104 3.13 52.07 2.66
N GLN A 105 2.33 52.60 3.59
CA GLN A 105 1.35 53.72 3.58
C GLN A 105 0.11 53.46 2.67
N SER A 106 -1.15 53.74 3.05
CA SER A 106 -1.69 54.55 4.18
C SER A 106 -3.13 54.16 4.63
N THR A 107 -3.53 54.60 5.86
CA THR A 107 -4.90 54.95 6.37
C THR A 107 -6.08 53.93 6.29
N SER A 108 -7.22 54.05 7.02
CA SER A 108 -7.72 55.08 7.97
C SER A 108 -8.54 54.55 9.17
N ALA A 109 -8.67 55.39 10.19
CA ALA A 109 -9.65 55.53 11.30
C ALA A 109 -10.64 54.42 11.74
N ARG A 110 -10.74 54.28 13.07
CA ARG A 110 -11.91 53.83 13.86
C ARG A 110 -12.70 55.08 14.34
N PRO A 111 -13.95 54.95 14.86
CA PRO A 111 -14.17 55.45 16.22
C PRO A 111 -15.03 54.52 17.11
N SER A 112 -15.18 54.88 18.40
CA SER A 112 -15.83 54.02 19.42
C SER A 112 -16.29 54.77 20.67
N ALA A 113 -17.46 54.42 21.22
CA ALA A 113 -17.95 54.70 22.58
C ALA A 113 -19.11 53.72 22.91
N GLY A 114 -19.47 53.35 24.15
CA GLY A 114 -18.89 53.52 25.50
C GLY A 114 -19.52 52.44 26.43
N ALA A 115 -18.86 51.88 27.45
CA ALA A 115 -18.58 52.44 28.79
C ALA A 115 -19.87 52.79 29.59
N ARG A 116 -20.08 52.51 30.89
CA ARG A 116 -19.25 52.25 32.10
C ARG A 116 -19.93 51.12 32.96
N THR A 117 -19.80 50.75 34.27
CA THR A 117 -18.96 50.82 35.53
C THR A 117 -19.72 49.92 36.58
N ALA A 118 -19.38 49.58 37.84
CA ALA A 118 -18.24 49.44 38.79
C ALA A 118 -18.85 48.98 40.17
N ALA A 119 -18.18 48.53 41.25
CA ALA A 119 -16.90 47.83 41.53
C ALA A 119 -16.86 47.41 43.05
N ALA A 120 -15.74 46.79 43.52
CA ALA A 120 -15.35 46.54 44.93
C ALA A 120 -16.04 45.43 45.77
N GLY A 121 -15.36 45.01 46.86
CA GLY A 121 -15.78 44.05 47.92
C GLY A 121 -15.55 44.65 49.33
N PRO A 122 -15.25 43.92 50.43
CA PRO A 122 -14.95 42.48 50.61
C PRO A 122 -15.72 41.78 51.80
N SER A 123 -15.15 40.72 52.40
CA SER A 123 -15.76 39.78 53.38
C SER A 123 -15.99 40.29 54.83
N PRO A 124 -16.75 39.53 55.65
CA PRO A 124 -16.17 38.96 56.89
C PRO A 124 -16.50 37.46 57.11
N ALA A 125 -16.41 36.92 58.34
CA ALA A 125 -16.13 35.49 58.59
C ALA A 125 -16.94 34.77 59.70
N ARG A 126 -17.05 33.43 59.54
CA ARG A 126 -16.90 32.35 60.54
C ARG A 126 -17.74 32.35 61.85
N THR A 127 -18.59 31.32 61.97
CA THR A 127 -19.00 30.67 63.25
C THR A 127 -19.07 29.14 63.06
N ALA A 128 -19.20 28.36 64.15
CA ALA A 128 -19.02 26.90 64.15
C ALA A 128 -20.17 26.13 64.83
N GLY A 129 -20.39 24.88 64.40
CA GLY A 129 -21.29 23.88 65.00
C GLY A 129 -20.62 22.49 65.02
N ARG A 130 -21.08 21.57 65.89
CA ARG A 130 -20.35 20.35 66.26
C ARG A 130 -21.01 19.04 65.81
N ASN A 131 -20.14 18.05 65.55
CA ASN A 131 -20.27 16.60 65.74
C ASN A 131 -21.50 15.83 65.21
N ALA A 132 -21.26 14.97 64.21
CA ALA A 132 -21.80 13.61 64.13
C ALA A 132 -20.81 12.69 63.39
N ALA A 133 -20.84 11.39 63.68
CA ALA A 133 -19.94 10.36 63.12
C ALA A 133 -20.62 9.59 61.94
N PRO A 134 -19.90 8.77 61.15
CA PRO A 134 -20.27 8.50 59.75
C PRO A 134 -21.10 7.23 59.52
N SER A 135 -21.85 7.23 58.41
CA SER A 135 -22.39 6.03 57.76
C SER A 135 -21.99 6.00 56.28
N ALA A 136 -21.30 4.94 55.85
CA ALA A 136 -20.84 4.82 54.47
C ALA A 136 -21.90 4.15 53.57
N PRO A 137 -22.15 4.64 52.35
CA PRO A 137 -22.91 3.90 51.34
C PRO A 137 -22.06 2.76 50.76
N PRO A 138 -22.64 1.58 50.45
CA PRO A 138 -21.88 0.43 49.99
C PRO A 138 -21.33 0.62 48.57
N ALA A 139 -20.10 0.16 48.35
CA ALA A 139 -19.50 0.12 47.01
C ALA A 139 -20.26 -0.88 46.11
N LYS A 140 -20.68 -0.44 44.92
CA LYS A 140 -21.21 -1.34 43.89
C LYS A 140 -20.04 -2.12 43.26
N PRO A 141 -20.18 -3.42 42.96
CA PRO A 141 -19.12 -4.20 42.33
C PRO A 141 -18.66 -3.60 40.99
N ALA A 142 -17.34 -3.61 40.75
CA ALA A 142 -16.76 -3.18 39.50
C ALA A 142 -17.02 -4.22 38.39
N ALA A 143 -18.14 -4.07 37.67
CA ALA A 143 -18.45 -4.89 36.51
C ALA A 143 -17.45 -4.61 35.37
N THR A 144 -16.57 -5.58 35.09
CA THR A 144 -15.61 -5.55 33.99
C THR A 144 -16.34 -5.38 32.66
N ARG A 145 -16.21 -4.22 32.02
CA ARG A 145 -16.88 -3.95 30.73
C ARG A 145 -16.21 -4.74 29.60
N PRO A 146 -16.94 -5.57 28.82
CA PRO A 146 -16.45 -6.05 27.54
C PRO A 146 -16.19 -4.87 26.58
N ASN A 147 -15.23 -5.03 25.66
CA ASN A 147 -14.88 -4.01 24.67
C ASN A 147 -15.91 -3.96 23.53
N GLU A 148 -17.04 -3.30 23.76
CA GLU A 148 -18.12 -3.11 22.77
C GLU A 148 -17.66 -2.22 21.60
N ARG A 149 -17.00 -2.84 20.60
CA ARG A 149 -16.76 -2.28 19.28
C ARG A 149 -17.10 -3.31 18.19
N SER A 150 -18.37 -3.68 18.16
CA SER A 150 -18.97 -4.51 17.09
C SER A 150 -20.44 -4.15 16.81
N THR A 151 -20.83 -2.89 17.02
CA THR A 151 -22.12 -2.37 16.56
C THR A 151 -21.99 -1.93 15.11
N GLY A 152 -22.60 -2.68 14.18
CA GLY A 152 -22.67 -2.28 12.77
C GLY A 152 -23.40 -0.93 12.57
N PRO A 153 -23.26 -0.30 11.38
CA PRO A 153 -23.87 0.99 11.10
C PRO A 153 -25.41 0.93 11.23
N ASN A 154 -25.94 1.70 12.19
CA ASN A 154 -27.37 1.72 12.49
C ASN A 154 -28.13 2.56 11.43
N VAL A 155 -28.86 1.87 10.56
CA VAL A 155 -29.65 2.46 9.45
C VAL A 155 -31.10 2.02 9.56
N ALA A 156 -32.02 2.97 9.50
CA ALA A 156 -33.42 2.68 9.22
C ALA A 156 -33.57 2.40 7.71
N LEU A 157 -33.83 1.14 7.33
CA LEU A 157 -34.04 0.75 5.93
C LEU A 157 -35.47 1.13 5.49
N ASN A 158 -35.59 1.83 4.36
CA ASN A 158 -36.87 1.96 3.67
C ASN A 158 -37.34 0.58 3.17
N GLY A 159 -38.65 0.32 3.20
CA GLY A 159 -39.22 -1.02 3.11
C GLY A 159 -38.80 -1.90 1.93
N ALA A 160 -38.52 -1.31 0.76
CA ALA A 160 -38.00 -2.04 -0.41
C ALA A 160 -36.61 -2.66 -0.16
N MET A 161 -35.76 -2.01 0.64
CA MET A 161 -34.41 -2.48 0.96
C MET A 161 -34.44 -3.56 2.05
N ALA A 162 -35.41 -3.47 2.98
CA ALA A 162 -35.59 -4.41 4.08
C ALA A 162 -35.84 -5.87 3.64
N LEU A 163 -36.32 -6.07 2.40
CA LEU A 163 -36.48 -7.40 1.80
C LEU A 163 -35.15 -8.14 1.54
N THR A 164 -34.01 -7.42 1.46
CA THR A 164 -32.70 -8.04 1.24
C THR A 164 -32.11 -8.54 2.57
N SER A 165 -32.83 -9.48 3.18
CA SER A 165 -32.70 -9.88 4.58
C SER A 165 -31.28 -10.24 5.02
N GLU A 166 -31.02 -10.01 6.31
CA GLU A 166 -29.81 -10.41 7.03
C GLU A 166 -29.39 -11.86 6.73
N ARG A 167 -30.36 -12.78 6.63
CA ARG A 167 -30.15 -14.19 6.30
C ARG A 167 -29.53 -14.44 4.92
N VAL A 168 -29.73 -13.55 3.95
CA VAL A 168 -29.07 -13.63 2.63
C VAL A 168 -27.59 -13.23 2.74
N ARG A 169 -27.28 -12.24 3.59
CA ARG A 169 -25.93 -11.78 3.93
C ARG A 169 -25.17 -12.82 4.77
N GLU A 170 -25.81 -13.46 5.74
CA GLU A 170 -25.26 -14.62 6.47
C GLU A 170 -24.88 -15.75 5.51
N ARG A 171 -25.78 -16.11 4.58
CA ARG A 171 -25.52 -17.11 3.54
C ARG A 171 -24.36 -16.72 2.61
N MET A 172 -24.13 -15.43 2.36
CA MET A 172 -22.93 -14.97 1.66
C MET A 172 -21.68 -15.23 2.50
N VAL A 173 -21.69 -14.85 3.77
CA VAL A 173 -20.53 -15.03 4.68
C VAL A 173 -20.20 -16.51 4.89
N GLU A 174 -21.19 -17.39 4.94
CA GLU A 174 -20.95 -18.84 4.98
C GLU A 174 -20.31 -19.36 3.68
N ARG A 175 -20.75 -18.86 2.51
CA ARG A 175 -20.03 -19.15 1.25
C ARG A 175 -18.60 -18.60 1.25
N LEU A 176 -18.32 -17.46 1.88
CA LEU A 176 -16.94 -16.94 2.00
C LEU A 176 -16.08 -17.85 2.87
N ARG A 177 -16.61 -18.30 4.01
CA ARG A 177 -15.97 -19.27 4.91
C ARG A 177 -15.68 -20.60 4.21
N ALA A 178 -16.67 -21.20 3.56
CA ALA A 178 -16.51 -22.45 2.81
C ALA A 178 -15.50 -22.33 1.66
N ASN A 179 -15.45 -21.17 0.98
CA ASN A 179 -14.46 -20.87 -0.05
C ASN A 179 -13.05 -20.52 0.51
N GLY A 180 -12.81 -20.66 1.81
CA GLY A 180 -11.48 -20.57 2.41
C GLY A 180 -11.08 -19.20 2.95
N VAL A 181 -12.01 -18.25 3.14
CA VAL A 181 -11.76 -17.04 3.94
C VAL A 181 -11.83 -17.41 5.42
N THR A 182 -10.75 -17.14 6.15
CA THR A 182 -10.49 -17.63 7.51
C THR A 182 -10.43 -16.52 8.56
N ASP A 183 -10.04 -15.30 8.20
CA ASP A 183 -9.97 -14.17 9.15
C ASP A 183 -11.38 -13.77 9.60
N GLN A 184 -11.74 -14.10 10.84
CA GLN A 184 -13.07 -13.82 11.39
C GLN A 184 -13.40 -12.33 11.43
N ARG A 185 -12.40 -11.44 11.47
CA ARG A 185 -12.62 -9.98 11.47
C ARG A 185 -13.09 -9.52 10.09
N VAL A 186 -12.56 -10.13 9.03
CA VAL A 186 -13.02 -9.91 7.65
C VAL A 186 -14.40 -10.52 7.43
N LEU A 187 -14.66 -11.73 7.93
CA LEU A 187 -15.99 -12.34 7.86
C LEU A 187 -17.05 -11.51 8.61
N SER A 188 -16.72 -10.96 9.78
CA SER A 188 -17.58 -10.03 10.53
C SER A 188 -17.77 -8.69 9.79
N ALA A 189 -16.73 -8.13 9.18
CA ALA A 189 -16.86 -6.93 8.36
C ALA A 189 -17.83 -7.15 7.17
N MET A 190 -17.72 -8.31 6.51
CA MET A 190 -18.61 -8.74 5.44
C MET A 190 -20.03 -9.07 5.93
N SER A 191 -20.21 -9.42 7.22
CA SER A 191 -21.52 -9.67 7.82
C SER A 191 -22.24 -8.41 8.30
N VAL A 192 -21.52 -7.33 8.65
CA VAL A 192 -22.17 -6.07 9.11
C VAL A 192 -22.45 -5.08 7.98
N VAL A 193 -21.61 -5.00 6.93
CA VAL A 193 -21.79 -4.00 5.86
C VAL A 193 -22.92 -4.40 4.89
N PRO A 194 -23.98 -3.58 4.75
CA PRO A 194 -25.13 -3.91 3.90
C PRO A 194 -24.82 -3.69 2.42
N ARG A 195 -24.27 -4.70 1.73
CA ARG A 195 -23.79 -4.60 0.34
C ARG A 195 -24.84 -4.08 -0.67
N HIS A 196 -26.12 -4.35 -0.43
CA HIS A 196 -27.22 -3.85 -1.26
C HIS A 196 -27.40 -2.31 -1.23
N MET A 197 -26.88 -1.61 -0.22
CA MET A 197 -26.86 -0.12 -0.16
C MET A 197 -25.91 0.51 -1.19
N PHE A 198 -25.09 -0.28 -1.88
CA PHE A 198 -23.99 0.19 -2.74
C PHE A 198 -24.20 -0.10 -4.24
N VAL A 199 -25.35 -0.67 -4.60
CA VAL A 199 -25.75 -0.99 -5.99
C VAL A 199 -27.05 -0.27 -6.35
N ASP A 200 -27.44 -0.35 -7.62
CA ASP A 200 -28.78 0.08 -8.04
C ASP A 200 -29.87 -0.76 -7.32
N PRO A 201 -31.01 -0.17 -6.89
CA PRO A 201 -32.09 -0.91 -6.26
C PRO A 201 -32.59 -2.13 -7.05
N GLY A 202 -32.59 -2.09 -8.38
CA GLY A 202 -32.94 -3.24 -9.23
C GLY A 202 -31.97 -4.42 -9.13
N LEU A 203 -30.74 -4.19 -8.65
CA LEU A 203 -29.70 -5.19 -8.44
C LEU A 203 -29.57 -5.63 -6.96
N ALA A 204 -30.39 -5.09 -6.05
CA ALA A 204 -30.30 -5.36 -4.62
C ALA A 204 -30.40 -6.85 -4.26
N VAL A 205 -31.25 -7.61 -4.97
CA VAL A 205 -31.42 -9.06 -4.79
C VAL A 205 -30.12 -9.81 -5.09
N GLN A 206 -29.42 -9.43 -6.16
CA GLN A 206 -28.16 -10.04 -6.60
C GLN A 206 -26.94 -9.58 -5.77
N ALA A 207 -27.09 -8.53 -4.95
CA ALA A 207 -25.97 -7.90 -4.25
C ALA A 207 -25.12 -8.86 -3.40
N TYR A 208 -25.69 -9.99 -2.96
CA TYR A 208 -25.02 -11.00 -2.13
C TYR A 208 -24.62 -12.29 -2.88
N GLU A 209 -24.81 -12.34 -4.20
CA GLU A 209 -24.23 -13.37 -5.07
C GLU A 209 -22.71 -13.19 -5.19
N ASP A 210 -21.95 -14.23 -5.57
CA ASP A 210 -20.50 -14.11 -5.78
C ASP A 210 -20.15 -13.47 -7.14
N ALA A 211 -20.87 -12.40 -7.48
CA ALA A 211 -20.85 -11.71 -8.75
C ALA A 211 -20.28 -10.29 -8.61
N ALA A 212 -19.69 -9.79 -9.70
CA ALA A 212 -19.43 -8.37 -9.86
C ALA A 212 -20.64 -7.74 -10.56
N LEU A 213 -21.14 -6.63 -10.04
CA LEU A 213 -22.35 -5.97 -10.56
C LEU A 213 -22.01 -4.59 -11.13
N PRO A 214 -22.69 -4.12 -12.18
CA PRO A 214 -22.43 -2.80 -12.76
C PRO A 214 -22.82 -1.69 -11.78
N ILE A 215 -22.02 -0.63 -11.73
CA ILE A 215 -22.29 0.57 -10.93
C ILE A 215 -22.26 1.85 -11.78
N GLY A 216 -22.49 1.74 -13.08
CA GLY A 216 -22.41 2.86 -14.03
C GLY A 216 -20.98 3.31 -14.34
N HIS A 217 -20.82 4.28 -15.24
CA HIS A 217 -19.51 4.80 -15.70
C HIS A 217 -18.51 3.73 -16.15
N HIS A 218 -19.01 2.60 -16.69
CA HIS A 218 -18.25 1.39 -17.03
C HIS A 218 -17.47 0.74 -15.87
N GLN A 219 -17.84 1.04 -14.62
CA GLN A 219 -17.25 0.43 -13.42
C GLN A 219 -18.17 -0.62 -12.81
N THR A 220 -17.61 -1.50 -11.98
CA THR A 220 -18.33 -2.55 -11.26
C THR A 220 -18.01 -2.52 -9.75
N ILE A 221 -18.90 -3.08 -8.94
CA ILE A 221 -18.59 -3.47 -7.57
C ILE A 221 -17.97 -4.88 -7.60
N SER A 222 -16.75 -5.03 -7.08
CA SER A 222 -16.01 -6.31 -7.06
C SER A 222 -16.77 -7.42 -6.32
N LYS A 223 -16.54 -8.69 -6.71
CA LYS A 223 -17.15 -9.88 -6.08
C LYS A 223 -16.92 -9.91 -4.56
N PRO A 224 -17.88 -10.38 -3.74
CA PRO A 224 -17.68 -10.58 -2.30
C PRO A 224 -16.47 -11.44 -1.96
N SER A 225 -16.23 -12.53 -2.70
CA SER A 225 -15.03 -13.38 -2.50
C SER A 225 -13.73 -12.60 -2.69
N VAL A 226 -13.63 -11.82 -3.76
CA VAL A 226 -12.45 -11.02 -4.08
C VAL A 226 -12.23 -9.91 -3.05
N VAL A 227 -13.29 -9.20 -2.63
CA VAL A 227 -13.25 -8.20 -1.56
C VAL A 227 -12.71 -8.82 -0.27
N ALA A 228 -13.32 -9.91 0.21
CA ALA A 228 -12.89 -10.56 1.45
C ALA A 228 -11.44 -11.08 1.36
N ARG A 229 -11.08 -11.71 0.24
CA ARG A 229 -9.74 -12.27 0.01
C ARG A 229 -8.65 -11.18 -0.04
N MET A 230 -8.91 -10.05 -0.70
CA MET A 230 -7.95 -8.93 -0.73
C MET A 230 -7.71 -8.35 0.67
N ILE A 231 -8.75 -8.19 1.49
CA ILE A 231 -8.61 -7.70 2.86
C ILE A 231 -7.85 -8.70 3.73
N GLU A 232 -8.18 -9.99 3.65
CA GLU A 232 -7.51 -11.06 4.40
C GLU A 232 -5.99 -11.10 4.11
N LEU A 233 -5.61 -11.06 2.83
CA LEU A 233 -4.21 -11.08 2.39
C LEU A 233 -3.44 -9.85 2.87
N ALA A 234 -4.08 -8.68 2.86
CA ALA A 234 -3.52 -7.41 3.33
C ALA A 234 -3.36 -7.35 4.86
N ALA A 235 -4.40 -7.77 5.60
CA ALA A 235 -4.40 -7.79 7.05
C ALA A 235 -3.43 -8.84 7.61
N ALA A 236 -3.45 -10.07 7.06
CA ALA A 236 -2.56 -11.16 7.44
C ALA A 236 -2.57 -11.47 8.94
N GLY A 237 -3.76 -11.46 9.57
CA GLY A 237 -3.94 -11.60 11.02
C GLY A 237 -3.54 -10.38 11.86
N ARG A 238 -2.80 -9.41 11.29
CA ARG A 238 -2.41 -8.15 11.95
C ARG A 238 -3.62 -7.22 12.09
N ALA A 239 -3.59 -6.30 13.05
CA ALA A 239 -4.45 -5.12 13.02
C ALA A 239 -3.85 -4.09 12.05
N LEU A 240 -4.70 -3.33 11.35
CA LEU A 240 -4.28 -2.28 10.42
C LEU A 240 -4.58 -0.90 11.02
N ASN A 241 -3.62 0.03 10.99
CA ASN A 241 -3.85 1.42 11.36
C ASN A 241 -4.35 2.19 10.13
N ASN A 242 -3.44 2.62 9.27
CA ASN A 242 -3.75 3.39 8.07
C ASN A 242 -3.83 2.45 6.87
N VAL A 243 -4.96 2.48 6.14
CA VAL A 243 -5.13 1.74 4.88
C VAL A 243 -5.47 2.69 3.75
N LEU A 244 -4.87 2.48 2.57
CA LEU A 244 -5.21 3.18 1.34
C LEU A 244 -5.96 2.26 0.38
N GLU A 245 -7.10 2.71 -0.12
CA GLU A 245 -7.85 2.09 -1.22
C GLU A 245 -7.73 2.94 -2.48
N ILE A 246 -7.44 2.31 -3.62
CA ILE A 246 -7.40 2.93 -4.94
C ILE A 246 -8.59 2.43 -5.76
N GLY A 247 -9.55 3.31 -6.06
CA GLY A 247 -10.79 3.00 -6.79
C GLY A 247 -12.00 2.80 -5.87
N THR A 248 -12.45 3.86 -5.17
CA THR A 248 -13.61 3.81 -4.26
C THR A 248 -14.88 3.24 -4.92
N GLY A 249 -15.14 3.61 -6.18
CA GLY A 249 -16.25 3.14 -7.03
C GLY A 249 -17.66 3.42 -6.49
N CYS A 250 -18.12 2.58 -5.57
CA CYS A 250 -19.41 2.70 -4.89
C CYS A 250 -19.26 3.00 -3.38
N GLY A 251 -18.07 2.80 -2.79
CA GLY A 251 -17.81 2.91 -1.35
C GLY A 251 -17.93 1.61 -0.56
N TYR A 252 -18.31 0.48 -1.17
CA TYR A 252 -18.50 -0.79 -0.43
C TYR A 252 -17.19 -1.31 0.18
N GLN A 253 -16.11 -1.36 -0.61
CA GLN A 253 -14.82 -1.88 -0.16
C GLN A 253 -14.19 -0.96 0.91
N ALA A 254 -14.33 0.37 0.81
CA ALA A 254 -14.08 1.32 1.90
C ALA A 254 -14.86 0.99 3.20
N ALA A 255 -16.17 0.71 3.08
CA ALA A 255 -17.02 0.39 4.22
C ALA A 255 -16.57 -0.90 4.93
N VAL A 256 -16.20 -1.95 4.19
CA VAL A 256 -15.68 -3.20 4.78
C VAL A 256 -14.30 -2.96 5.42
N LEU A 257 -13.42 -2.17 4.78
CA LEU A 257 -12.12 -1.80 5.35
C LEU A 257 -12.25 -1.04 6.69
N SER A 258 -13.27 -0.19 6.83
CA SER A 258 -13.47 0.61 8.06
C SER A 258 -13.72 -0.21 9.32
N GLN A 259 -14.11 -1.48 9.17
CA GLN A 259 -14.38 -2.42 10.26
C GLN A 259 -13.12 -3.21 10.69
N VAL A 260 -12.06 -3.19 9.88
CA VAL A 260 -10.80 -3.94 10.12
C VAL A 260 -9.56 -3.04 10.27
N ALA A 261 -9.70 -1.74 9.96
CA ALA A 261 -8.64 -0.74 10.01
C ALA A 261 -9.02 0.46 10.90
N ARG A 262 -8.01 1.12 11.47
CA ARG A 262 -8.21 2.33 12.30
C ARG A 262 -8.67 3.52 11.46
N GLU A 263 -7.99 3.80 10.35
CA GLU A 263 -8.28 4.89 9.40
C GLU A 263 -8.20 4.34 7.97
N VAL A 264 -9.21 4.63 7.15
CA VAL A 264 -9.29 4.25 5.74
C VAL A 264 -9.27 5.51 4.87
N TYR A 265 -8.29 5.60 4.00
CA TYR A 265 -8.20 6.60 2.95
C TYR A 265 -8.60 5.93 1.63
N SER A 266 -9.45 6.57 0.82
CA SER A 266 -9.91 5.98 -0.44
C SER A 266 -9.93 7.03 -1.54
N ILE A 267 -9.31 6.71 -2.68
CA ILE A 267 -9.17 7.61 -3.82
C ILE A 267 -10.07 7.15 -4.97
N GLU A 268 -10.86 8.08 -5.50
CA GLU A 268 -11.65 7.90 -6.72
C GLU A 268 -11.28 8.95 -7.77
N ARG A 269 -11.13 8.52 -9.03
CA ARG A 269 -10.78 9.38 -10.15
C ARG A 269 -11.98 9.86 -10.98
N ILE A 270 -13.15 9.25 -10.80
CA ILE A 270 -14.39 9.58 -11.52
C ILE A 270 -15.33 10.38 -10.60
N LYS A 271 -15.58 11.65 -10.91
CA LYS A 271 -16.28 12.60 -10.05
C LYS A 271 -17.69 12.14 -9.63
N PRO A 272 -18.58 11.67 -10.54
CA PRO A 272 -19.85 11.08 -10.16
C PRO A 272 -19.76 9.89 -9.18
N LEU A 273 -18.73 9.05 -9.33
CA LEU A 273 -18.50 7.90 -8.42
C LEU A 273 -18.06 8.38 -7.03
N SER A 274 -17.16 9.36 -6.97
CA SER A 274 -16.71 9.97 -5.71
C SER A 274 -17.85 10.60 -4.93
N GLU A 275 -18.75 11.34 -5.58
CA GLU A 275 -19.93 11.92 -4.92
C GLU A 275 -20.97 10.86 -4.54
N ARG A 276 -21.21 9.83 -5.37
CA ARG A 276 -22.13 8.74 -4.98
C ARG A 276 -21.57 7.90 -3.84
N ALA A 277 -20.27 7.66 -3.76
CA ALA A 277 -19.66 6.96 -2.63
C ALA A 277 -19.91 7.71 -1.30
N LYS A 278 -19.80 9.05 -1.29
CA LYS A 278 -20.20 9.88 -0.13
C LYS A 278 -21.68 9.67 0.21
N THR A 279 -22.56 9.69 -0.79
CA THR A 279 -24.01 9.49 -0.59
C THR A 279 -24.32 8.11 -0.01
N ASN A 280 -23.70 7.04 -0.50
CA ASN A 280 -23.87 5.67 -0.01
C ASN A 280 -23.35 5.48 1.43
N LEU A 281 -22.23 6.13 1.78
CA LEU A 281 -21.59 6.03 3.09
C LEU A 281 -22.21 6.93 4.16
N ARG A 282 -22.84 8.06 3.77
CA ARG A 282 -23.42 9.05 4.70
C ARG A 282 -24.47 8.45 5.68
N PRO A 283 -25.41 7.59 5.26
CA PRO A 283 -26.32 6.89 6.18
C PRO A 283 -25.62 6.03 7.22
N LEU A 284 -24.46 5.44 6.86
CA LEU A 284 -23.71 4.52 7.72
C LEU A 284 -22.94 5.23 8.85
N ARG A 285 -22.76 6.56 8.76
CA ARG A 285 -22.08 7.41 9.76
C ARG A 285 -20.68 6.94 10.16
N ILE A 286 -19.97 6.25 9.26
CA ILE A 286 -18.64 5.68 9.51
C ILE A 286 -17.63 6.84 9.68
N PRO A 287 -16.99 6.99 10.86
CA PRO A 287 -16.19 8.18 11.18
C PRO A 287 -14.76 8.12 10.61
N ASN A 288 -14.27 6.93 10.26
CA ASN A 288 -12.88 6.64 9.92
C ASN A 288 -12.66 6.36 8.41
N ILE A 289 -13.55 6.84 7.53
CA ILE A 289 -13.33 6.84 6.07
C ILE A 289 -13.08 8.27 5.59
N ARG A 290 -11.99 8.46 4.85
CA ARG A 290 -11.58 9.72 4.22
C ARG A 290 -11.58 9.53 2.71
N LEU A 291 -12.57 10.11 2.03
CA LEU A 291 -12.71 10.03 0.58
C LEU A 291 -11.98 11.18 -0.11
N HIS A 292 -11.16 10.83 -1.09
CA HIS A 292 -10.40 11.75 -1.92
C HIS A 292 -10.84 11.63 -3.38
N TYR A 293 -10.99 12.76 -4.06
CA TYR A 293 -11.14 12.82 -5.51
C TYR A 293 -9.77 13.16 -6.11
N GLY A 294 -9.19 12.25 -6.90
CA GLY A 294 -7.79 12.36 -7.33
C GLY A 294 -7.31 11.18 -8.18
N ASP A 295 -6.08 11.28 -8.69
CA ASP A 295 -5.43 10.17 -9.40
C ASP A 295 -4.81 9.17 -8.41
N GLY A 296 -5.40 7.98 -8.34
CA GLY A 296 -4.94 6.90 -7.48
C GLY A 296 -3.54 6.35 -7.80
N ARG A 297 -2.98 6.58 -9.00
CA ARG A 297 -1.60 6.19 -9.33
C ARG A 297 -0.56 7.00 -8.54
N LEU A 298 -0.93 8.16 -8.00
CA LEU A 298 -0.08 9.02 -7.17
C LEU A 298 -0.16 8.68 -5.67
N GLY A 299 -1.17 7.90 -5.26
CA GLY A 299 -1.46 7.64 -3.85
C GLY A 299 -1.87 8.89 -3.07
N LEU A 300 -1.56 8.91 -1.78
CA LEU A 300 -1.83 10.03 -0.87
C LEU A 300 -0.61 10.27 0.05
N PRO A 301 0.47 10.90 -0.43
CA PRO A 301 1.71 11.09 0.33
C PRO A 301 1.54 11.81 1.67
N SER A 302 0.51 12.66 1.81
CA SER A 302 0.20 13.40 3.05
C SER A 302 -0.42 12.56 4.16
N ALA A 303 -0.77 11.29 3.90
CA ALA A 303 -1.27 10.34 4.89
C ALA A 303 -0.42 9.05 4.99
N ALA A 304 0.64 8.96 4.18
CA ALA A 304 1.60 7.87 4.21
C ALA A 304 2.46 7.91 5.51
N PRO A 305 2.99 6.77 5.99
CA PRO A 305 2.91 5.43 5.39
C PRO A 305 1.60 4.68 5.71
N PHE A 306 1.29 3.67 4.89
CA PHE A 306 0.10 2.80 5.05
C PHE A 306 0.49 1.36 5.43
N ASP A 307 -0.21 0.76 6.39
CA ASP A 307 -0.02 -0.64 6.81
C ASP A 307 -0.52 -1.63 5.75
N ALA A 308 -1.45 -1.18 4.92
CA ALA A 308 -1.89 -1.87 3.71
C ALA A 308 -2.34 -0.90 2.60
N ILE A 309 -2.21 -1.34 1.35
CA ILE A 309 -2.73 -0.63 0.17
C ILE A 309 -3.51 -1.64 -0.69
N LEU A 310 -4.76 -1.34 -1.04
CA LEU A 310 -5.60 -2.19 -1.89
C LEU A 310 -5.94 -1.44 -3.18
N ILE A 311 -5.61 -2.01 -4.34
CA ILE A 311 -5.96 -1.44 -5.65
C ILE A 311 -7.16 -2.21 -6.22
N ALA A 312 -8.31 -1.55 -6.36
CA ALA A 312 -9.55 -2.11 -6.90
C ALA A 312 -9.65 -1.96 -8.45
N ALA A 313 -8.51 -1.86 -9.13
CA ALA A 313 -8.39 -1.72 -10.58
C ALA A 313 -7.06 -2.33 -11.07
N ALA A 314 -7.03 -2.86 -12.29
CA ALA A 314 -5.88 -3.55 -12.85
C ALA A 314 -4.88 -2.62 -13.55
N GLY A 315 -3.62 -2.62 -13.10
CA GLY A 315 -2.50 -2.02 -13.82
C GLY A 315 -1.79 -3.03 -14.73
N LEU A 316 -0.91 -2.54 -15.62
CA LEU A 316 0.19 -3.36 -16.19
C LEU A 316 1.31 -3.55 -15.14
N ASP A 317 1.38 -2.61 -14.21
CA ASP A 317 2.38 -2.43 -13.17
C ASP A 317 1.70 -2.03 -11.86
N VAL A 318 2.38 -2.24 -10.73
CA VAL A 318 2.03 -1.56 -9.47
C VAL A 318 2.73 -0.20 -9.48
N PRO A 319 2.01 0.94 -9.39
CA PRO A 319 2.64 2.26 -9.40
C PRO A 319 3.68 2.42 -8.29
N GLN A 320 4.91 2.79 -8.66
CA GLN A 320 6.05 2.97 -7.75
C GLN A 320 5.74 3.88 -6.56
N ALA A 321 4.97 4.95 -6.77
CA ALA A 321 4.55 5.87 -5.71
C ALA A 321 3.75 5.17 -4.58
N LEU A 322 3.01 4.10 -4.88
CA LEU A 322 2.28 3.31 -3.88
C LEU A 322 3.23 2.36 -3.13
N LEU A 323 4.23 1.78 -3.81
CA LEU A 323 5.27 0.96 -3.18
C LEU A 323 6.10 1.77 -2.17
N GLU A 324 6.36 3.04 -2.47
CA GLU A 324 7.09 3.98 -1.61
C GLU A 324 6.25 4.49 -0.43
N GLN A 325 4.92 4.54 -0.55
CA GLN A 325 3.99 4.94 0.51
C GLN A 325 3.58 3.77 1.43
N LEU A 326 3.92 2.53 1.09
CA LEU A 326 3.67 1.35 1.92
C LEU A 326 4.63 1.33 3.13
N ALA A 327 4.15 1.07 4.35
CA ALA A 327 5.00 0.91 5.53
C ALA A 327 5.98 -0.27 5.37
N ILE A 328 7.13 -0.26 6.06
CA ILE A 328 7.97 -1.47 6.17
C ILE A 328 7.20 -2.50 7.01
N GLY A 329 7.08 -3.74 6.51
CA GLY A 329 6.14 -4.74 7.02
C GLY A 329 4.69 -4.55 6.55
N GLY A 330 4.41 -3.52 5.74
CA GLY A 330 3.12 -3.29 5.10
C GLY A 330 2.90 -4.18 3.86
N ARG A 331 1.63 -4.37 3.50
CA ARG A 331 1.21 -5.22 2.37
C ARG A 331 0.36 -4.48 1.34
N LEU A 332 0.77 -4.48 0.08
CA LEU A 332 -0.02 -3.99 -1.05
C LEU A 332 -0.66 -5.19 -1.79
N ILE A 333 -1.94 -5.07 -2.13
CA ILE A 333 -2.69 -6.05 -2.92
C ILE A 333 -3.20 -5.36 -4.18
N ALA A 334 -2.82 -5.85 -5.37
CA ALA A 334 -3.20 -5.25 -6.65
C ALA A 334 -3.43 -6.30 -7.75
N PRO A 335 -4.49 -6.17 -8.56
CA PRO A 335 -4.59 -6.86 -9.84
C PRO A 335 -3.54 -6.33 -10.82
N VAL A 336 -2.75 -7.23 -11.40
CA VAL A 336 -1.72 -6.90 -12.41
C VAL A 336 -2.00 -7.73 -13.66
N GLY A 337 -2.14 -7.05 -14.81
CA GLY A 337 -2.38 -7.65 -16.11
C GLY A 337 -1.11 -7.80 -16.96
N SER A 338 -1.08 -8.79 -17.85
CA SER A 338 -0.07 -8.86 -18.90
C SER A 338 -0.34 -7.82 -20.01
N GLN A 339 0.71 -7.41 -20.74
CA GLN A 339 0.55 -6.55 -21.94
C GLN A 339 -0.25 -7.24 -23.06
N GLU A 340 -0.27 -8.58 -23.06
CA GLU A 340 -1.06 -9.43 -23.95
C GLU A 340 -2.57 -9.46 -23.59
N GLY A 341 -3.00 -8.72 -22.55
CA GLY A 341 -4.37 -8.24 -22.40
C GLY A 341 -5.45 -9.26 -22.02
N HIS A 342 -5.11 -10.54 -21.80
CA HIS A 342 -6.09 -11.60 -21.54
C HIS A 342 -5.95 -12.30 -20.18
N SER A 343 -4.93 -11.97 -19.38
CA SER A 343 -4.77 -12.47 -18.02
C SER A 343 -4.45 -11.36 -17.03
N GLN A 344 -5.14 -11.37 -15.90
CA GLN A 344 -4.83 -10.58 -14.71
C GLN A 344 -4.66 -11.53 -13.53
N VAL A 345 -3.60 -11.32 -12.74
CA VAL A 345 -3.35 -12.03 -11.49
C VAL A 345 -3.43 -11.06 -10.33
N LEU A 346 -3.93 -11.53 -9.19
CA LEU A 346 -3.84 -10.78 -7.95
C LEU A 346 -2.40 -10.90 -7.43
N THR A 347 -1.75 -9.77 -7.17
CA THR A 347 -0.36 -9.71 -6.70
C THR A 347 -0.33 -9.13 -5.29
N LEU A 348 0.33 -9.85 -4.39
CA LEU A 348 0.76 -9.37 -3.08
C LEU A 348 2.18 -8.81 -3.20
N VAL A 349 2.39 -7.61 -2.66
CA VAL A 349 3.71 -7.01 -2.49
C VAL A 349 3.94 -6.68 -1.01
N GLU A 350 5.01 -7.20 -0.42
CA GLU A 350 5.43 -6.90 0.96
C GLU A 350 6.65 -5.98 0.94
N ARG A 351 6.62 -4.82 1.62
CA ARG A 351 7.82 -3.99 1.77
C ARG A 351 8.68 -4.53 2.90
N VAL A 352 9.76 -5.23 2.57
CA VAL A 352 10.67 -5.88 3.53
C VAL A 352 11.80 -4.98 4.01
N GLY A 353 12.02 -3.82 3.37
CA GLY A 353 13.03 -2.84 3.78
C GLY A 353 12.86 -1.45 3.15
N PRO A 354 13.76 -0.50 3.41
CA PRO A 354 13.64 0.89 2.95
C PRO A 354 13.48 1.04 1.43
N ALA A 355 14.16 0.20 0.65
CA ALA A 355 14.04 0.13 -0.81
C ALA A 355 13.99 -1.33 -1.29
N GLN A 356 13.28 -2.19 -0.56
CA GLN A 356 13.19 -3.63 -0.83
C GLN A 356 11.75 -4.12 -0.68
N TRP A 357 11.27 -4.84 -1.70
CA TRP A 357 9.94 -5.41 -1.76
C TRP A 357 10.01 -6.88 -2.23
N ARG A 358 9.14 -7.72 -1.67
CA ARG A 358 8.90 -9.10 -2.12
C ARG A 358 7.59 -9.15 -2.90
N GLU A 359 7.58 -9.81 -4.04
CA GLU A 359 6.39 -9.95 -4.91
C GLU A 359 5.95 -11.41 -4.99
N SER A 360 4.67 -11.64 -4.70
CA SER A 360 3.99 -12.94 -4.78
C SER A 360 2.77 -12.81 -5.66
N GLN A 361 2.74 -13.55 -6.76
CA GLN A 361 1.53 -13.70 -7.58
C GLN A 361 0.58 -14.68 -6.88
N LEU A 362 -0.72 -14.52 -7.10
CA LEU A 362 -1.78 -15.30 -6.46
C LEU A 362 -2.85 -15.66 -7.52
N ASP A 363 -4.12 -15.59 -7.13
CA ASP A 363 -5.27 -16.05 -7.89
C ASP A 363 -5.53 -15.22 -9.17
N ARG A 364 -6.10 -15.86 -10.21
CA ARG A 364 -6.58 -15.16 -11.40
C ARG A 364 -7.79 -14.30 -11.05
N VAL A 365 -7.81 -13.06 -11.51
CA VAL A 365 -8.88 -12.09 -11.26
C VAL A 365 -9.31 -11.39 -12.55
N PHE A 366 -10.35 -10.57 -12.48
CA PHE A 366 -10.74 -9.67 -13.56
C PHE A 366 -11.27 -8.36 -12.98
N PHE A 367 -10.64 -7.25 -13.35
CA PHE A 367 -10.90 -5.90 -12.87
C PHE A 367 -10.86 -4.89 -14.03
N VAL A 368 -11.56 -3.78 -13.81
CA VAL A 368 -11.50 -2.57 -14.63
C VAL A 368 -10.07 -1.99 -14.64
N PRO A 369 -9.63 -1.34 -15.73
CA PRO A 369 -8.25 -0.83 -15.84
C PRO A 369 -7.98 0.39 -14.96
N LEU A 370 -6.83 0.39 -14.27
CA LEU A 370 -6.30 1.51 -13.50
C LEU A 370 -5.82 2.62 -14.45
N LYS A 371 -6.52 3.76 -14.45
CA LYS A 371 -6.25 4.90 -15.34
C LYS A 371 -5.69 6.11 -14.59
N SER A 372 -4.81 6.84 -15.25
CA SER A 372 -4.24 8.13 -14.81
C SER A 372 -5.26 9.27 -14.90
N GLY A 373 -5.01 10.37 -14.19
CA GLY A 373 -5.81 11.60 -14.19
C GLY A 373 -7.22 11.43 -13.61
N VAL A 374 -7.98 12.53 -13.56
CA VAL A 374 -9.37 12.59 -13.05
C VAL A 374 -10.37 12.98 -14.16
N ILE A 375 -11.63 12.56 -14.03
CA ILE A 375 -12.75 12.84 -14.97
C ILE A 375 -14.09 13.02 -14.25
#